data_AF-A0A925ZDG9-F1
#
_entry.id   AF-A0A925ZDG9-F1
#
_cell.length_a   1.000
_cell.length_b   1.000
_cell.length_c   1.000
_cell.angle_alpha   90.00
_cell.angle_beta   90.00
_cell.angle_gamma   90.00
#
_symmetry.space_group_name_H-M   'P 1'
#
loop_
_entity.id
_entity.type
_entity.pdbx_description
1 polymer ?
#
loop_
_entity_poly.entity_id
_entity_poly.type
_entity_poly.pdbx_seq_one_letter_code
_entity_poly.pdbx_strand_id
1 'polypeptide(L)' 'MKISKGVLEKALIGTSIEDTKNPVEIVRIVRTFDPCVSCATHVIANDFFDIEIRIL' A
#
# COMPACT_ATOMS: atom_id res chain seq x y z
N MET A 1 -10.80 -6.44 16.71
CA MET A 1 -9.56 -5.81 16.23
C MET A 1 -9.92 -4.80 15.15
N LYS A 2 -9.61 -3.52 15.33
CA LYS A 2 -10.00 -2.46 14.38
C LYS A 2 -8.87 -2.34 13.35
N ILE A 3 -9.11 -2.75 12.10
CA ILE A 3 -8.14 -2.56 11.01
C ILE A 3 -7.98 -1.06 10.81
N SER A 4 -6.85 -0.54 11.28
CA SER A 4 -6.45 0.86 11.13
C SER A 4 -5.69 0.99 9.83
N LYS A 5 -6.10 1.94 8.99
CA LYS A 5 -5.42 2.19 7.72
C LYS A 5 -3.95 2.56 7.91
N GLY A 6 -3.09 2.02 7.08
CA GLY A 6 -1.65 2.32 7.02
C GLY A 6 -1.38 3.76 6.57
N VAL A 7 -0.13 4.21 6.70
CA VAL A 7 0.27 5.58 6.31
C VAL A 7 0.02 5.82 4.82
N LEU A 8 0.41 4.86 3.97
CA LEU A 8 0.20 4.93 2.53
C LEU A 8 -1.28 4.96 2.16
N GLU A 9 -2.09 4.09 2.79
CA GLU A 9 -3.54 4.05 2.55
C GLU A 9 -4.22 5.36 2.94
N LYS A 10 -3.80 5.97 4.06
CA LYS A 10 -4.31 7.28 4.49
C LYS A 10 -3.93 8.39 3.51
N ALA A 11 -2.72 8.36 2.95
CA ALA A 11 -2.25 9.35 2.01
C ALA A 11 -3.03 9.35 0.68
N LEU A 12 -3.61 8.21 0.29
CA LEU A 12 -4.40 8.09 -0.93
C LEU A 12 -5.85 8.57 -0.78
N ILE A 13 -6.38 8.63 0.45
CA ILE A 13 -7.78 9.00 0.69
C ILE A 13 -8.02 10.46 0.30
N GLY A 14 -9.04 10.69 -0.53
CA GLY A 14 -9.40 12.04 -0.99
C GLY A 14 -8.56 12.54 -2.16
N THR A 15 -7.68 11.71 -2.73
CA THR A 15 -6.93 12.06 -3.95
C THR A 15 -7.91 12.20 -5.12
N SER A 16 -7.89 13.37 -5.77
CA SER A 16 -8.61 13.59 -7.03
C SER A 16 -7.88 12.87 -8.16
N ILE A 17 -8.63 12.15 -9.00
CA ILE A 17 -8.10 11.43 -10.16
C ILE A 17 -8.73 12.03 -11.42
N GLU A 18 -7.89 12.56 -12.31
CA GLU A 18 -8.33 13.15 -13.57
C GLU A 18 -8.70 12.08 -14.61
N ASP A 19 -7.82 11.07 -14.80
CA ASP A 19 -8.06 9.93 -15.70
C ASP A 19 -7.95 8.61 -14.93
N THR A 20 -9.10 7.94 -14.76
CA THR A 20 -9.16 6.65 -14.06
C THR A 20 -8.52 5.51 -14.83
N LYS A 21 -8.33 5.64 -16.16
CA LYS A 21 -7.58 4.66 -16.96
C LYS A 21 -6.08 4.80 -16.74
N ASN A 22 -5.60 5.99 -16.40
CA ASN A 22 -4.19 6.31 -16.18
C ASN A 22 -4.00 7.18 -14.91
N PRO A 23 -4.16 6.63 -13.70
CA PRO A 23 -4.17 7.40 -12.46
C PRO A 23 -2.75 7.77 -11.99
N VAL A 24 -2.15 8.77 -12.64
CA VAL A 24 -0.78 9.23 -12.38
C VAL A 24 -0.59 9.80 -10.98
N GLU A 25 -1.63 10.34 -10.37
CA GLU A 25 -1.65 10.94 -9.05
C GLU A 25 -1.38 9.89 -7.97
N ILE A 26 -1.96 8.69 -8.11
CA ILE A 26 -1.70 7.55 -7.22
C ILE A 26 -0.21 7.21 -7.25
N VAL A 27 0.35 7.04 -8.45
CA VAL A 27 1.76 6.67 -8.62
C VAL A 27 2.69 7.76 -8.07
N ARG A 28 2.34 9.04 -8.23
CA ARG A 28 3.09 10.15 -7.63
C ARG A 28 3.12 10.04 -6.11
N ILE A 29 1.95 9.90 -5.46
CA ILE A 29 1.86 9.77 -4.00
C ILE A 29 2.62 8.54 -3.51
N VAL A 30 2.42 7.39 -4.15
CA VAL A 30 3.09 6.15 -3.72
C VAL A 30 4.61 6.29 -3.82
N ARG A 31 5.14 6.90 -4.90
CA ARG A 31 6.59 7.07 -5.08
C ARG A 31 7.23 8.08 -4.14
N THR A 32 6.50 9.02 -3.55
CA THR A 32 7.11 9.93 -2.55
C THR A 32 7.52 9.21 -1.27
N PHE A 33 6.98 8.02 -1.00
CA PHE A 33 7.36 7.20 0.14
C PHE A 33 8.55 6.28 -0.13
N ASP A 34 9.08 6.26 -1.37
CA ASP A 34 10.12 5.33 -1.82
C ASP A 34 9.86 3.87 -1.38
N PRO A 35 8.70 3.29 -1.73
CA PRO A 35 8.31 2.00 -1.18
C PRO A 35 9.14 0.87 -1.79
N CYS A 36 9.91 0.19 -0.94
CA CYS A 36 10.59 -1.05 -1.31
C CYS A 36 9.76 -2.26 -0.86
N VAL A 37 9.14 -2.95 -1.82
CA VAL A 37 8.33 -4.16 -1.55
C VAL A 37 9.18 -5.26 -0.92
N SER A 38 10.41 -5.48 -1.41
CA SER A 38 11.33 -6.47 -0.85
C SER A 38 11.66 -6.18 0.62
N CYS A 39 11.98 -4.92 0.96
CA CYS A 39 12.20 -4.56 2.35
C CYS A 39 10.94 -4.80 3.19
N ALA A 40 9.78 -4.35 2.71
CA ALA A 40 8.52 -4.47 3.43
C ALA A 40 8.12 -5.93 3.73
N THR A 41 8.36 -6.86 2.80
CA THR A 41 8.03 -8.28 2.99
C THR A 41 8.98 -9.03 3.92
N HIS A 42 10.20 -8.51 4.11
CA HIS A 42 11.17 -9.11 5.04
C HIS A 42 11.09 -8.52 6.46
N VAL A 43 10.28 -7.49 6.68
CA VAL A 43 9.98 -7.01 8.03
C VAL A 43 9.06 -8.02 8.71
N ILE A 44 9.63 -8.83 9.59
CA ILE A 44 8.86 -9.68 10.52
C ILE A 44 8.48 -8.79 11.71
N ALA A 45 7.20 -8.44 11.83
CA ALA A 45 6.66 -7.94 13.09
C ALA A 45 5.83 -9.02 13.76
N ASN A 46 5.86 -9.04 15.10
CA ASN A 46 5.22 -10.08 15.93
C ASN A 46 3.68 -10.10 15.83
N ASP A 47 3.06 -9.17 15.11
CA ASP A 47 1.61 -8.97 15.02
C ASP A 47 1.00 -9.25 13.62
N PHE A 48 1.76 -9.84 12.69
CA PHE A 48 1.23 -10.15 11.35
C PHE A 48 0.69 -11.58 11.26
N PHE A 49 -0.44 -11.73 10.56
CA PHE A 49 -1.03 -13.02 10.22
C PHE A 49 -0.34 -13.59 8.99
N ASP A 50 -0.03 -14.89 9.02
CA ASP A 50 0.40 -15.61 7.83
C ASP A 50 -0.71 -15.54 6.76
N ILE A 51 -0.40 -14.92 5.62
CA ILE A 51 -1.29 -14.90 4.47
C ILE A 51 -0.87 -16.07 3.57
N GLU A 52 -1.63 -17.16 3.59
CA GLU A 52 -1.47 -18.22 2.59
C GLU A 52 -1.99 -17.73 1.23
N ILE A 53 -1.06 -17.42 0.32
CA ILE A 53 -1.37 -17.15 -1.07
C ILE A 53 -1.24 -18.46 -1.85
N ARG A 54 -2.38 -19.06 -2.23
CA ARG A 54 -2.39 -20.13 -3.25
C ARG A 54 -2.21 -19.51 -4.63
N ILE A 55 -1.09 -19.82 -5.27
CA ILE A 55 -0.92 -19.58 -6.69
C ILE A 55 -1.57 -20.78 -7.41
N LEU A 56 -2.60 -20.49 -8.22
CA LEU A 56 -3.26 -21.47 -9.11
C LEU A 56 -2.42 -21.73 -10.36
#